data_AF-A0A416EPP7-F1
#
_entry.id   AF-A0A416EPP7-F1
#
_cell.length_a   1.000
_cell.length_b   1.000
_cell.length_c   1.000
_cell.angle_alpha   90.00
_cell.angle_beta   90.00
_cell.angle_gamma   90.00
#
_symmetry.space_group_name_H-M   'P 1'
#
loop_
_entity.id
_entity.type
_entity.pdbx_description
1 polymer ?
#
loop_
_entity_poly.entity_id
_entity_poly.type
_entity_poly.pdbx_seq_one_letter_code
_entity_poly.pdbx_strand_id
1 'polypeptide(L)'
;MEKVINIEKINRAVMTGTPEEVIELCRFIHIESCFDYACEPPADFLEQCEKYWSGRSSFCGTVERKIGNTWYTVETLCDGNEPLTQKVKRLIFSDREVAC
;
A
#
# COMPACT_ATOMS: atom_id res chain seq x y z
N MET A 1 -13.39 -23.78 -21.14
CA MET A 1 -12.28 -24.75 -21.21
C MET A 1 -11.09 -24.10 -20.52
N GLU A 2 -10.78 -24.51 -19.30
CA GLU A 2 -9.56 -24.06 -18.62
C GLU A 2 -8.36 -24.54 -19.42
N LYS A 3 -7.53 -23.61 -19.91
CA LYS A 3 -6.27 -23.97 -20.55
C LYS A 3 -5.29 -24.33 -19.43
N VAL A 4 -4.98 -25.63 -19.32
CA VAL A 4 -3.96 -26.12 -18.37
C VAL A 4 -2.61 -25.52 -18.76
N ILE A 5 -2.01 -24.74 -17.85
CA ILE A 5 -0.67 -24.17 -18.02
C ILE A 5 0.36 -25.30 -17.89
N ASN A 6 1.18 -25.50 -18.93
CA ASN A 6 2.25 -26.49 -18.91
C ASN A 6 3.59 -25.81 -18.53
N ILE A 7 3.95 -25.90 -17.25
CA ILE A 7 5.16 -25.29 -16.68
C ILE A 7 6.43 -25.83 -17.35
N GLU A 8 6.51 -27.12 -17.66
CA GLU A 8 7.71 -27.70 -18.29
C GLU A 8 7.99 -27.10 -19.67
N LYS A 9 6.92 -26.82 -20.43
CA LYS A 9 7.03 -26.22 -21.76
C LYS A 9 7.49 -24.76 -21.68
N ILE A 10 6.99 -24.01 -20.69
CA ILE A 10 7.43 -22.63 -20.42
C ILE A 10 8.90 -22.61 -20.00
N ASN A 11 9.28 -23.45 -19.04
CA ASN A 11 10.67 -23.53 -18.57
C ASN A 11 11.64 -23.84 -19.71
N ARG A 12 11.27 -24.77 -20.59
CA ARG A 12 12.08 -25.06 -21.78
C ARG A 12 12.19 -23.86 -22.71
N ALA A 13 11.08 -23.18 -23.01
CA ALA A 13 11.08 -22.01 -23.89
C ALA A 13 11.89 -20.83 -23.31
N VAL A 14 11.87 -20.63 -21.98
CA VAL A 14 12.70 -19.62 -21.32
C VAL A 14 14.19 -19.94 -21.46
N MET A 15 14.57 -21.21 -21.39
CA MET A 15 15.97 -21.63 -21.43
C MET A 15 16.55 -21.71 -22.85
N THR A 16 15.74 -22.08 -23.84
CA THR A 16 16.25 -22.42 -25.19
C THR A 16 15.45 -21.81 -26.35
N GLY A 17 14.33 -21.14 -26.07
CA GLY A 17 13.42 -20.61 -27.09
C GLY A 17 13.68 -19.15 -27.44
N THR A 18 12.80 -18.60 -28.27
CA THR A 18 12.77 -17.18 -28.63
C THR A 18 11.86 -16.38 -27.67
N PRO A 19 12.07 -15.07 -27.53
CA PRO A 19 11.17 -14.21 -26.76
C PRO A 19 9.69 -14.34 -27.19
N GLU A 20 9.44 -14.46 -28.49
CA GLU A 20 8.09 -14.61 -29.07
C GLU A 20 7.41 -15.91 -28.63
N GLU A 21 8.15 -17.02 -28.57
CA GLU A 21 7.63 -18.30 -28.09
C GLU A 21 7.26 -18.25 -26.60
N VAL A 22 8.07 -17.57 -25.77
CA VAL A 22 7.78 -17.37 -24.35
C VAL A 22 6.52 -16.51 -24.17
N ILE A 23 6.40 -15.42 -24.94
CA ILE A 23 5.23 -14.54 -24.91
C ILE A 23 3.96 -15.31 -25.29
N GLU A 24 4.02 -16.15 -26.33
CA GLU A 24 2.86 -16.92 -26.77
C GLU A 24 2.39 -17.95 -25.73
N LEU A 25 3.35 -18.63 -25.08
CA LEU A 25 3.05 -19.60 -24.03
C LEU A 25 2.48 -18.94 -22.77
N CYS A 26 2.94 -17.72 -22.44
CA CYS A 26 2.51 -16.98 -21.26
C CYS A 26 1.30 -16.09 -21.50
N ARG A 27 0.83 -15.92 -22.74
CA ARG A 27 -0.28 -15.01 -23.11
C ARG A 27 -1.57 -15.22 -22.32
N PHE A 28 -1.81 -16.44 -21.84
CA PHE A 28 -3.02 -16.81 -21.09
C PHE A 28 -2.83 -16.75 -19.56
N ILE A 29 -1.64 -16.38 -19.08
CA ILE A 29 -1.37 -16.20 -17.65
C ILE A 29 -1.82 -14.79 -17.27
N HIS A 30 -2.92 -14.71 -16.55
CA HIS A 30 -3.40 -13.44 -16.00
C HIS A 30 -2.62 -13.12 -14.72
N ILE A 31 -1.52 -12.37 -14.81
CA ILE A 31 -0.72 -12.02 -13.63
C ILE A 31 -1.52 -11.26 -12.57
N GLU A 32 -2.59 -10.57 -12.97
CA GLU A 32 -3.47 -9.84 -12.06
C GLU A 32 -4.47 -10.74 -11.33
N SER A 33 -4.66 -12.01 -11.74
CA SER A 33 -5.55 -12.93 -11.01
C SER A 33 -4.92 -13.46 -9.71
N CYS A 34 -3.61 -13.23 -9.51
CA CYS A 34 -2.93 -13.53 -8.25
C CYS A 34 -3.17 -12.47 -7.16
N PHE A 35 -3.80 -11.35 -7.51
CA PHE A 35 -4.08 -10.25 -6.56
C PHE A 35 -5.47 -10.35 -5.93
N ASP A 36 -6.29 -11.32 -6.33
CA ASP A 36 -7.44 -11.73 -5.54
C ASP A 36 -6.89 -12.51 -4.34
N TYR A 37 -6.81 -11.85 -3.19
CA TYR A 37 -6.37 -12.44 -1.94
C TYR A 37 -7.30 -13.62 -1.61
N ALA A 38 -6.89 -14.84 -1.98
CA ALA A 38 -7.78 -16.01 -2.04
C ALA A 38 -8.18 -16.57 -0.66
N CYS A 39 -7.69 -15.99 0.43
CA CYS A 39 -8.00 -16.40 1.79
C CYS A 39 -8.35 -15.17 2.61
N GLU A 40 -9.54 -15.10 3.20
CA GLU A 40 -9.76 -14.14 4.28
C GLU A 40 -8.76 -14.43 5.41
N PRO A 41 -8.04 -13.42 5.92
CA PRO A 41 -7.14 -13.63 7.03
C PRO A 41 -7.94 -14.15 8.25
N PRO A 42 -7.33 -14.98 9.11
CA PRO A 42 -7.98 -15.47 10.31
C PRO A 42 -8.57 -14.34 11.17
N ALA A 43 -9.76 -14.55 11.72
CA ALA A 43 -10.48 -13.52 12.48
C ALA A 43 -9.68 -13.01 13.71
N ASP A 44 -8.93 -13.91 14.36
CA ASP A 44 -8.05 -13.60 15.48
C ASP A 44 -6.86 -12.70 15.08
N PHE A 45 -6.36 -12.84 13.85
CA PHE A 45 -5.33 -11.95 13.30
C PHE A 45 -5.88 -10.55 13.07
N LEU A 46 -7.10 -10.43 12.53
CA LEU A 46 -7.75 -9.13 12.34
C LEU A 46 -8.04 -8.43 13.68
N GLU A 47 -8.54 -9.16 14.67
CA GLU A 47 -8.80 -8.62 16.02
C GLU A 47 -7.49 -8.16 16.71
N GLN A 48 -6.40 -8.92 16.56
CA GLN A 48 -5.09 -8.51 17.04
C GLN A 48 -4.58 -7.26 16.33
N CYS A 49 -4.75 -7.17 15.02
CA CYS A 49 -4.40 -5.98 14.27
C CYS A 49 -5.21 -4.77 14.76
N GLU A 50 -6.52 -4.91 14.92
CA GLU A 50 -7.38 -3.85 15.42
C GLU A 50 -6.97 -3.43 16.84
N LYS A 51 -6.67 -4.36 17.75
CA LYS A 51 -6.15 -4.04 19.09
C LYS A 51 -4.79 -3.34 19.05
N TYR A 52 -3.91 -3.72 18.13
CA TYR A 52 -2.61 -3.11 17.97
C TYR A 52 -2.69 -1.69 17.41
N TRP A 53 -3.61 -1.45 16.47
CA TRP A 53 -3.78 -0.17 15.79
C TRP A 53 -4.80 0.76 16.46
N SER A 54 -5.73 0.24 17.27
CA SER A 54 -6.69 1.03 18.04
C SER A 54 -5.95 1.86 19.09
N GLY A 55 -5.94 3.17 18.91
CA GLY A 55 -5.17 4.11 19.73
C GLY A 55 -3.75 4.42 19.20
N ARG A 56 -3.28 3.73 18.16
CA ARG A 56 -2.07 4.10 17.41
C ARG A 56 -2.47 4.71 16.08
N SER A 57 -2.80 6.00 16.07
CA SER A 57 -2.80 6.75 14.82
C SER A 57 -1.35 6.88 14.35
N SER A 58 -0.97 6.11 13.33
CA SER A 58 0.42 6.01 12.85
C SER A 58 0.99 7.32 12.29
N PHE A 59 0.19 8.38 12.25
CA PHE A 59 0.51 9.66 11.62
C PHE A 59 -0.01 10.88 12.41
N CYS A 60 -0.57 10.68 13.62
CA CYS A 60 -0.86 11.83 14.49
C CYS A 60 0.25 12.05 15.49
N GLY A 61 0.67 13.31 15.62
CA GLY A 61 1.73 13.69 16.52
C GLY A 61 1.94 15.20 16.50
N THR A 62 2.65 15.70 17.49
CA THR A 62 3.02 17.10 17.58
C THR A 62 4.49 17.25 17.26
N VAL A 63 4.82 18.09 16.27
CA VAL A 63 6.22 18.36 15.89
C VAL A 63 6.49 19.85 15.90
N GLU A 64 7.67 20.23 16.39
CA GLU A 64 8.14 21.61 16.29
C GLU A 64 8.87 21.82 14.97
N ARG A 65 8.47 22.84 14.22
CA ARG A 65 9.03 23.16 12.90
C ARG A 65 9.27 24.66 12.80
N LYS A 66 10.47 25.03 12.33
CA LYS A 66 10.78 26.41 11.97
C LYS A 66 10.35 26.68 10.53
N ILE A 67 9.53 27.70 10.32
CA ILE A 67 9.01 28.10 9.00
C ILE A 67 9.26 29.60 8.84
N GLY A 68 10.12 29.95 7.90
CA GLY A 68 10.74 31.27 7.87
C GLY A 68 11.56 31.50 9.15
N ASN A 69 11.26 32.59 9.87
CA ASN A 69 11.95 32.95 11.11
C ASN A 69 11.20 32.54 12.39
N THR A 70 10.00 31.96 12.26
CA THR A 70 9.11 31.65 13.38
C THR A 70 9.07 30.14 13.63
N TRP A 71 9.02 29.75 14.90
CA TRP A 71 8.81 28.37 15.33
C TRP A 71 7.32 28.09 15.50
N TYR A 72 6.89 26.95 14.99
CA TYR A 72 5.50 26.49 15.08
C TYR A 72 5.46 25.11 15.71
N THR A 73 4.48 24.90 16.59
CA THR A 73 4.06 23.59 17.05
C THR A 73 2.97 23.11 16.10
N VAL A 74 3.27 22.10 15.29
CA VAL A 74 2.36 21.56 14.27
C VAL A 74 1.77 20.25 14.76
N GLU A 75 0.45 20.19 14.87
CA GLU A 75 -0.29 18.96 15.11
C GLU A 75 -0.57 18.28 13.76
N THR A 76 -0.01 17.09 13.54
CA THR A 76 -0.39 16.25 12.41
C THR A 76 -1.58 15.40 12.83
N LEU A 77 -2.62 15.37 12.00
CA LEU A 77 -3.78 14.50 12.19
C LEU A 77 -3.95 13.63 10.95
N CYS A 78 -4.23 12.35 11.17
CA CYS A 78 -4.57 11.39 10.13
C CYS A 78 -6.04 11.06 10.26
N ASP A 79 -6.87 11.73 9.45
CA ASP A 79 -8.33 11.55 9.43
C ASP A 79 -8.73 10.15 8.92
N GLY A 80 -7.79 9.40 8.33
CA GLY A 80 -7.96 7.97 8.00
C GLY A 80 -8.88 7.68 6.82
N ASN A 81 -9.87 8.54 6.55
CA ASN A 81 -10.89 8.44 5.50
C ASN A 81 -10.45 8.89 4.11
N GLU A 82 -9.23 9.43 3.98
CA GLU A 82 -8.72 9.95 2.71
C GLU A 82 -8.13 8.81 1.84
N PRO A 83 -8.34 8.82 0.51
CA PRO A 83 -7.68 7.91 -0.41
C PRO A 83 -6.14 7.99 -0.27
N LEU A 84 -5.43 6.86 -0.44
CA LEU A 84 -3.97 6.78 -0.27
C LEU A 84 -3.19 7.88 -1.02
N THR A 85 -3.69 8.32 -2.17
CA THR A 85 -3.08 9.36 -3.02
C THR A 85 -3.14 10.77 -2.41
N GLN A 86 -4.02 11.01 -1.43
CA GLN A 86 -4.16 12.30 -0.75
C GLN A 86 -3.40 12.37 0.58
N LYS A 87 -3.09 11.23 1.22
CA LYS A 87 -2.34 11.16 2.49
C LYS A 87 -0.92 11.75 2.42
N VAL A 88 -0.34 11.87 1.22
CA VAL A 88 1.01 12.43 1.01
C VAL A 88 1.00 13.97 0.87
N LYS A 89 -0.17 14.61 0.71
CA LYS A 89 -0.25 16.00 0.22
C LYS A 89 -0.54 17.09 1.24
N ARG A 90 -0.82 16.80 2.53
CA ARG A 90 -1.29 17.85 3.45
C ARG A 90 -0.34 18.09 4.62
N LEU A 91 0.37 19.22 4.56
CA LEU A 91 0.86 19.94 5.73
C LEU A 91 -0.28 20.91 6.11
N ILE A 92 -0.98 20.67 7.23
CA ILE A 92 -2.08 21.54 7.67
C ILE A 92 -1.52 22.52 8.70
N PHE A 93 -1.59 23.82 8.40
CA PHE A 93 -1.36 24.87 9.38
C PHE A 93 -2.67 25.13 10.12
N SER A 94 -2.67 25.05 11.45
CA SER A 94 -3.84 25.43 12.26
C SER A 94 -3.76 26.92 12.64
N ASP A 95 -4.86 27.65 12.46
CA ASP A 95 -4.99 29.06 12.85
C ASP A 95 -5.21 29.29 14.36
N ARG A 96 -4.88 28.30 15.21
CA ARG A 96 -4.94 28.50 16.66
C ARG A 96 -3.77 29.38 17.08
N GLU A 97 -4.06 30.64 17.37
CA GLU A 97 -3.09 31.59 17.92
C GLU A 97 -2.39 30.99 19.14
N VAL A 98 -1.06 30.98 19.09
CA VAL A 98 -0.20 30.58 20.21
C VAL A 98 -0.31 31.68 21.28
N ALA A 99 -0.95 31.38 22.41
CA ALA A 99 -0.90 32.25 23.58
C ALA A 99 0.55 32.35 24.06
N CYS A 100 1.06 33.59 24.12
CA CYS A 100 2.42 33.93 24.55
C CYS A 100 2.69 33.60 26.03
#